data_AF-A0A6I3EH95-F1
#
_entry.id   AF-A0A6I3EH95-F1
#
_cell.length_a   1.000
_cell.length_b   1.000
_cell.length_c   1.000
_cell.angle_alpha   90.00
_cell.angle_beta   90.00
_cell.angle_gamma   90.00
#
_symmetry.space_group_name_H-M   'P 1'
#
loop_
_entity.id
_entity.type
_entity.pdbx_description
1 polymer ?
#
loop_
_entity_poly.entity_id
_entity_poly.type
_entity_poly.pdbx_seq_one_letter_code
_entity_poly.pdbx_strand_id
1 'polypeptide(L)' 'MTVIATAGHVDHGKSSLVRALTGTDPDRWEEEKRRGMTIDLGFASMVLPSGAVASFIDVPGH' A
#
# COMPACT_ATOMS: atom_id res chain seq x y z
N MET A 1 14.28 10.38 -5.28
CA MET A 1 13.41 9.23 -4.97
C MET A 1 12.24 9.75 -4.16
N THR A 2 11.01 9.56 -4.64
CA THR A 2 9.81 10.07 -3.95
C THR A 2 9.16 8.93 -3.18
N VAL A 3 8.95 9.15 -1.88
CA VAL A 3 8.30 8.18 -0.99
C VAL A 3 6.95 8.75 -0.57
N ILE A 4 5.91 7.95 -0.68
CA ILE A 4 4.52 8.29 -0.37
C ILE A 4 4.04 7.29 0.68
N ALA A 5 3.66 7.75 1.86
CA ALA A 5 3.03 6.91 2.86
C ALA A 5 1.51 7.13 2.84
N THR A 6 0.72 6.06 2.80
CA THR A 6 -0.72 6.16 3.01
C THR A 6 -1.00 6.24 4.51
N ALA A 7 -1.95 7.08 4.91
CA ALA A 7 -2.40 7.17 6.28
C ALA A 7 -3.92 7.35 6.29
N GLY A 8 -4.57 6.89 7.36
CA GLY A 8 -6.02 6.94 7.51
C GLY A 8 -6.56 5.78 8.32
N HIS A 9 -7.82 5.90 8.74
CA HIS A 9 -8.51 4.91 9.56
C HIS A 9 -8.57 3.51 8.90
N VAL A 10 -8.73 2.47 9.72
CA VAL A 10 -8.96 1.10 9.23
C VAL A 10 -10.14 1.08 8.24
N ASP A 11 -10.06 0.19 7.24
CA ASP A 11 -11.08 -0.02 6.19
C ASP A 11 -11.42 1.19 5.29
N HIS A 12 -10.65 2.28 5.34
CA HIS A 12 -10.81 3.43 4.44
C HIS A 12 -10.07 3.26 3.09
N GLY A 13 -9.81 2.02 2.66
CA GLY A 13 -9.34 1.72 1.30
C GLY A 13 -7.89 2.08 0.97
N LYS A 14 -7.01 2.27 1.97
CA LYS A 14 -5.58 2.60 1.77
C LYS A 14 -4.87 1.54 0.90
N SER A 15 -4.97 0.28 1.29
CA SER A 15 -4.36 -0.85 0.58
C SER A 15 -4.96 -1.03 -0.82
N SER A 16 -6.26 -0.82 -0.97
CA SER A 16 -6.95 -0.84 -2.25
C SER A 16 -6.43 0.25 -3.20
N LEU A 17 -6.18 1.47 -2.68
CA LEU A 17 -5.61 2.56 -3.45
C LEU A 17 -4.18 2.24 -3.91
N VAL A 18 -3.33 1.73 -3.01
CA VAL A 18 -1.96 1.31 -3.36
C VAL A 18 -1.98 0.25 -4.46
N ARG A 19 -2.85 -0.75 -4.34
CA ARG A 19 -3.00 -1.81 -5.35
C ARG A 19 -3.49 -1.27 -6.68
N ALA A 20 -4.45 -0.33 -6.69
CA ALA A 20 -4.96 0.29 -7.91
C ALA A 20 -3.88 1.12 -8.63
N LEU A 21 -3.00 1.81 -7.88
CA LEU A 21 -1.93 2.63 -8.45
C LEU A 21 -0.74 1.81 -8.92
N THR A 22 -0.35 0.80 -8.17
CA THR A 22 0.94 0.09 -8.37
C THR A 22 0.79 -1.31 -8.95
N GLY A 23 -0.43 -1.87 -8.97
CA GLY A 23 -0.68 -3.27 -9.29
C GLY A 23 -0.19 -4.27 -8.23
N THR A 24 0.44 -3.79 -7.15
CA THR A 24 1.00 -4.62 -6.09
C THR A 24 0.04 -4.67 -4.90
N ASP A 25 -0.28 -5.88 -4.45
CA ASP A 25 -1.02 -6.08 -3.20
C ASP A 25 -0.07 -5.85 -2.01
N PRO A 26 -0.28 -4.80 -1.17
CA PRO A 26 0.63 -4.49 -0.08
C PRO A 26 0.50 -5.46 1.09
N ASP A 27 -0.63 -6.15 1.23
CA ASP A 27 -0.88 -7.16 2.27
C ASP A 27 -0.14 -8.46 1.92
N ARG A 28 0.88 -8.81 2.70
CA ARG A 28 1.78 -9.95 2.39
C ARG A 28 1.44 -11.19 3.20
N TRP A 29 0.80 -11.02 4.35
CA TRP A 29 0.49 -12.13 5.24
C TRP A 29 -0.88 -12.73 4.88
N GLU A 30 -1.00 -14.06 4.91
CA GLU A 30 -2.30 -14.73 4.74
C GLU A 30 -3.31 -14.28 5.79
N GLU A 31 -2.83 -13.91 6.99
CA GLU A 31 -3.67 -13.40 8.06
C GLU A 31 -4.27 -12.03 7.73
N GLU A 32 -3.51 -11.12 7.12
CA GLU A 32 -4.00 -9.82 6.65
C GLU A 32 -5.12 -10.01 5.63
N LYS A 33 -4.90 -10.90 4.66
CA LYS A 33 -5.89 -11.22 3.61
C LYS A 33 -7.15 -11.86 4.16
N ARG A 34 -7.00 -12.77 5.13
CA ARG A 34 -8.13 -13.46 5.78
C ARG A 34 -8.96 -12.51 6.65
N ARG A 35 -8.31 -11.54 7.30
CA ARG A 35 -8.97 -10.58 8.20
C ARG A 35 -9.41 -9.29 7.51
N GLY A 36 -8.92 -9.03 6.29
CA GLY A 36 -9.18 -7.79 5.56
C GLY A 36 -8.53 -6.56 6.22
N MET A 37 -7.43 -6.75 6.95
CA MET A 37 -6.77 -5.69 7.71
C MET A 37 -5.26 -5.80 7.61
N THR A 38 -4.60 -4.67 7.34
CA THR A 38 -3.14 -4.53 7.35
C THR A 38 -2.60 -4.59 8.77
N ILE A 39 -1.66 -5.51 9.04
CA ILE A 39 -1.06 -5.78 10.36
C ILE A 39 0.32 -5.13 10.45
N ASP A 40 1.07 -5.14 9.34
CA ASP A 40 2.41 -4.57 9.24
C ASP A 40 2.53 -3.60 8.05
N LEU A 41 3.65 -2.89 7.92
CA LEU A 41 3.89 -1.99 6.80
C LEU A 41 3.90 -2.75 5.47
N GLY A 42 3.01 -2.34 4.57
CA GLY A 42 2.99 -2.79 3.18
C GLY A 42 3.93 -1.95 2.31
N PHE A 43 4.53 -2.56 1.29
CA PHE A 43 5.43 -1.84 0.38
C PHE A 43 5.10 -2.14 -1.08
N ALA A 44 5.01 -1.07 -1.86
CA ALA A 44 4.81 -1.13 -3.31
C ALA A 44 5.61 -0.03 -4.03
N SER A 45 5.78 -0.16 -5.34
CA SER A 45 6.43 0.87 -6.15
C SER A 45 5.89 0.87 -7.56
N MET A 46 5.95 2.04 -8.22
CA MET A 46 5.67 2.15 -9.65
C MET A 46 6.65 3.08 -10.34
N VAL A 47 6.88 2.83 -11.63
CA VAL A 47 7.60 3.75 -12.52
C VAL A 47 6.59 4.67 -13.17
N LEU A 48 6.77 5.98 -12.99
CA LEU A 48 5.93 7.01 -13.60
C LEU A 48 6.24 7.16 -15.09
N PRO A 49 5.34 7.74 -15.90
CA PRO A 49 5.61 8.05 -17.30
C PRO A 49 6.87 8.91 -17.54
N SER A 50 7.27 9.70 -16.53
CA SER A 50 8.52 10.48 -16.56
C SER A 50 9.80 9.65 -16.36
N GLY A 51 9.69 8.35 -16.10
CA GLY A 51 10.80 7.47 -15.73
C GLY A 51 11.20 7.54 -14.25
N ALA A 52 10.57 8.42 -13.46
CA ALA A 52 10.82 8.49 -12.01
C ALA A 52 10.18 7.32 -11.27
N VAL A 53 10.80 6.87 -10.18
CA VAL A 53 10.25 5.85 -9.28
C VAL A 53 9.50 6.50 -8.12
N ALA A 54 8.26 6.09 -7.92
CA ALA A 54 7.46 6.40 -6.74
C ALA A 54 7.36 5.15 -5.86
N SER A 55 7.78 5.27 -4.59
CA SER A 55 7.67 4.21 -3.59
C SER A 55 6.50 4.48 -2.66
N PHE A 56 5.67 3.48 -2.42
CA PHE A 56 4.51 3.52 -1.55
C PHE A 56 4.76 2.69 -0.29
N ILE A 57 4.43 3.27 0.86
CA ILE A 57 4.40 2.60 2.16
C ILE A 57 2.94 2.61 2.63
N ASP A 58 2.33 1.43 2.73
CA ASP A 58 0.97 1.26 3.24
C ASP A 58 1.01 1.07 4.76
N VAL A 59 0.42 1.99 5.51
CA VAL A 59 0.48 2.01 6.98
C VAL A 59 -0.81 1.45 7.59
N PRO A 60 -0.74 0.60 8.62
CA PRO A 60 -1.92 0.15 9.37
C PRO A 60 -2.75 1.33 9.90
N GLY A 61 -4.07 1.16 9.89
CA GLY A 61 -5.01 2.21 10.34
C GLY A 61 -5.66 1.96 11.70
N HIS A 62 -5.27 0.89 12.39
CA HIS A 62 -5.75 0.49 13.72
C HIS A 62 -4.85 1.04 14.83
#